data_AF-A0A954CEU8-F1
#
_entry.id   AF-A0A954CEU8-F1
#
_cell.length_a   1.000
_cell.length_b   1.000
_cell.length_c   1.000
_cell.angle_alpha   90.00
_cell.angle_beta   90.00
_cell.angle_gamma   90.00
#
_symmetry.space_group_name_H-M   'P 1'
#
loop_
_entity.id
_entity.type
_entity.pdbx_description
1 polymer ?
#
loop_
_entity_poly.entity_id
_entity_poly.type
_entity_poly.pdbx_seq_one_letter_code
_entity_poly.pdbx_strand_id
1 'polypeptide(L)'
;MFETTRRTVLGASMLGAGTVLSTIGCQASAATLTRKGNIMLDRVPNLPRGLTEAAQFPLIEAIQGRRSRRFAKGASIPDGPLAYTSAHRPAPLSDLEQMLLLTTVAGNTGWSNLIPYNRSYLPNLPNYAAAAGGRTFPSAAGFHTSEIFFTDDSGTYFFPTRDMGAVIEPGADTDLHAYLGAHRARIVRLAEGRLNTPRVPQHMEMHNEWCANVPGSTLIIPVADLAQHVLLALCYLVQNGACLFDDVSGQPIEGMDRFRSIVDIENPFPLSFIEQLSLTEVTVETSTSCYAGALMLQAMGLGGWMYDGINPFSVLGASGDPEVPGLGFRFDMPDGAVLPHVTGRDGVFVGHCPPHFADMRAAVDSVVARKFGTGGPFNAATGGPYRQTETIRSSAAPFGEEAIACVATMAQHIFDTFGRFPATVPAIFTLMYLQAHQLDTGFYDTHFAPGSYLRTHAEHDANWR
;
A
#
# COMPACT_ATOMS: atom_id res chain seq x y z
N MET A 1 -82.84 -13.53 13.68
CA MET A 1 -81.55 -14.16 14.04
C MET A 1 -80.76 -14.26 12.73
N PHE A 2 -79.88 -13.28 12.47
CA PHE A 2 -78.89 -13.36 11.39
C PHE A 2 -77.55 -12.99 12.01
N GLU A 3 -76.68 -13.99 12.12
CA GLU A 3 -75.34 -13.89 12.69
C GLU A 3 -74.41 -13.16 11.72
N THR A 4 -73.96 -11.98 12.13
CA THR A 4 -72.83 -11.31 11.48
C THR A 4 -71.55 -11.97 11.98
N THR A 5 -70.98 -12.87 11.18
CA THR A 5 -69.72 -13.56 11.53
C THR A 5 -68.52 -12.62 11.34
N ARG A 6 -67.52 -12.78 12.23
CA ARG A 6 -66.26 -12.02 12.35
C ARG A 6 -65.39 -11.91 11.09
N ARG A 7 -65.81 -12.43 9.93
CA ARG A 7 -65.03 -12.43 8.70
C ARG A 7 -65.13 -11.13 7.89
N THR A 8 -66.20 -10.35 8.05
CA THR A 8 -66.42 -9.14 7.23
C THR A 8 -65.72 -7.88 7.77
N VAL A 9 -65.38 -7.84 9.07
CA VAL A 9 -64.69 -6.68 9.69
C VAL A 9 -63.16 -6.72 9.48
N LEU A 10 -62.59 -7.90 9.18
CA LEU A 10 -61.16 -8.06 8.91
C LEU A 10 -60.75 -7.70 7.47
N GLY A 11 -61.71 -7.65 6.53
CA GLY A 11 -61.43 -7.31 5.13
C GLY A 11 -61.20 -5.81 4.88
N ALA A 12 -61.79 -4.94 5.70
CA ALA A 12 -61.70 -3.49 5.51
C ALA A 12 -60.51 -2.84 6.24
N SER A 13 -59.96 -3.49 7.27
CA SER A 13 -58.83 -2.97 8.07
C SER A 13 -57.45 -3.35 7.52
N MET A 14 -57.37 -4.30 6.58
CA MET A 14 -56.09 -4.69 5.96
C MET A 14 -55.71 -3.92 4.68
N LEU A 15 -56.65 -3.19 4.07
CA LEU A 15 -56.35 -2.37 2.88
C LEU A 15 -55.66 -1.03 3.22
N GLY A 16 -55.70 -0.59 4.49
CA GLY A 16 -55.00 0.62 4.94
C GLY A 16 -53.60 0.37 5.53
N ALA A 17 -53.36 -0.81 6.12
CA ALA A 17 -52.10 -1.12 6.80
C ALA A 17 -50.98 -1.56 5.82
N GLY A 18 -51.34 -2.23 4.72
CA GLY A 18 -50.36 -2.70 3.72
C GLY A 18 -49.64 -1.56 2.99
N THR A 19 -50.32 -0.43 2.76
CA THR A 19 -49.77 0.74 2.05
C THR A 19 -48.87 1.61 2.96
N VAL A 20 -49.12 1.59 4.27
CA VAL A 20 -48.29 2.29 5.27
C VAL A 20 -47.06 1.44 5.67
N LEU A 21 -47.17 0.12 5.70
CA LEU A 21 -46.03 -0.77 6.00
C LEU A 21 -45.07 -0.96 4.82
N SER A 22 -45.53 -0.84 3.58
CA SER A 22 -44.65 -0.86 2.39
C SER A 22 -43.84 0.43 2.27
N THR A 23 -44.41 1.59 2.62
CA THR A 23 -43.69 2.87 2.63
C THR A 23 -42.70 2.98 3.79
N ILE A 24 -43.07 2.52 4.99
CA ILE A 24 -42.17 2.53 6.16
C ILE A 24 -41.10 1.42 6.08
N GLY A 25 -41.44 0.26 5.51
CA GLY A 25 -40.50 -0.87 5.30
C GLY A 25 -39.44 -0.58 4.24
N CYS A 26 -39.78 0.15 3.17
CA CYS A 26 -38.80 0.58 2.17
C CYS A 26 -37.83 1.65 2.72
N GLN A 27 -38.29 2.56 3.58
CA GLN A 27 -37.40 3.54 4.21
C GLN A 27 -36.46 2.90 5.25
N ALA A 28 -36.93 1.92 6.02
CA ALA A 28 -36.08 1.16 6.93
C ALA A 28 -35.05 0.30 6.19
N SER A 29 -35.42 -0.32 5.06
CA SER A 29 -34.49 -1.08 4.20
C SER A 29 -33.41 -0.17 3.58
N ALA A 30 -33.76 1.04 3.13
CA ALA A 30 -32.80 2.01 2.62
C ALA A 30 -31.85 2.56 3.70
N ALA A 31 -32.34 2.78 4.92
CA ALA A 31 -31.51 3.16 6.07
C ALA A 31 -30.59 2.01 6.56
N THR A 32 -31.00 0.76 6.35
CA THR A 32 -30.17 -0.42 6.67
C THR A 32 -29.14 -0.71 5.56
N LEU A 33 -29.39 -0.26 4.32
CA LEU A 33 -28.42 -0.31 3.22
C LEU A 33 -27.27 0.69 3.39
N THR A 34 -27.46 1.75 4.18
CA THR A 34 -26.47 2.83 4.42
C THR A 34 -25.58 2.60 5.66
N ARG A 35 -25.91 1.62 6.51
CA ARG A 35 -25.09 1.17 7.66
C ARG A 35 -24.90 -0.35 7.61
N LYS A 36 -23.77 -0.82 7.07
CA LYS A 36 -23.35 -2.23 7.17
C LYS A 36 -21.94 -2.30 7.75
N GLY A 37 -21.82 -2.83 8.96
CA GLY A 37 -20.58 -2.74 9.74
C GLY A 37 -20.32 -1.31 10.21
N ASN A 38 -19.05 -0.99 10.47
CA ASN A 38 -18.64 0.31 11.01
C ASN A 38 -18.39 1.36 9.92
N ILE A 39 -18.95 1.23 8.71
CA ILE A 39 -18.75 2.20 7.61
C ILE A 39 -20.07 2.92 7.33
N MET A 40 -20.04 4.25 7.39
CA MET A 40 -21.17 5.13 7.09
C MET A 40 -21.09 5.60 5.64
N LEU A 41 -22.10 5.23 4.83
CA LEU A 41 -22.18 5.58 3.41
C LEU A 41 -23.12 6.76 3.14
N ASP A 42 -24.03 7.07 4.07
CA ASP A 42 -25.05 8.13 3.96
C ASP A 42 -24.46 9.55 3.86
N ARG A 43 -23.16 9.70 4.17
CA ARG A 43 -22.42 10.96 4.07
C ARG A 43 -21.71 11.18 2.73
N VAL A 44 -21.69 10.17 1.85
CA VAL A 44 -21.09 10.30 0.51
C VAL A 44 -22.06 11.04 -0.41
N PRO A 45 -21.67 12.19 -1.00
CA PRO A 45 -22.53 12.90 -1.95
C PRO A 45 -22.82 12.04 -3.17
N ASN A 46 -24.08 12.05 -3.64
CA ASN A 46 -24.53 11.30 -4.81
C ASN A 46 -24.13 9.81 -4.74
N LEU A 47 -24.29 9.18 -3.57
CA LEU A 47 -23.92 7.78 -3.30
C LEU A 47 -24.34 6.83 -4.44
N PRO A 48 -23.39 6.35 -5.27
CA PRO A 48 -23.75 5.46 -6.37
C PRO A 48 -24.13 4.09 -5.83
N ARG A 49 -25.00 3.40 -6.56
CA ARG A 49 -25.39 2.03 -6.21
C ARG A 49 -24.17 1.10 -6.14
N GLY A 50 -23.19 1.31 -7.01
CA GLY A 50 -21.94 0.55 -7.07
C GLY A 50 -21.13 0.62 -5.78
N LEU A 51 -21.09 1.77 -5.11
CA LEU A 51 -20.44 1.90 -3.80
C LEU A 51 -21.19 1.11 -2.72
N THR A 52 -22.53 1.15 -2.73
CA THR A 52 -23.32 0.34 -1.81
C THR A 52 -23.07 -1.16 -2.04
N GLU A 53 -23.04 -1.60 -3.30
CA GLU A 53 -22.75 -3.01 -3.61
C GLU A 53 -21.32 -3.41 -3.22
N ALA A 54 -20.32 -2.56 -3.49
CA ALA A 54 -18.92 -2.80 -3.13
C ALA A 54 -18.72 -2.92 -1.61
N ALA A 55 -19.33 -2.03 -0.82
CA ALA A 55 -19.27 -2.09 0.65
C ALA A 55 -19.93 -3.35 1.24
N GLN A 56 -20.83 -3.99 0.47
CA GLN A 56 -21.54 -5.19 0.89
C GLN A 56 -20.99 -6.46 0.27
N PHE A 57 -19.99 -6.34 -0.61
CA PHE A 57 -19.44 -7.44 -1.39
C PHE A 57 -18.71 -8.45 -0.49
N PRO A 58 -19.06 -9.75 -0.53
CA PRO A 58 -18.46 -10.73 0.37
C PRO A 58 -16.96 -10.93 0.10
N LEU A 59 -16.13 -10.88 1.15
CA LEU A 59 -14.70 -11.15 1.03
C LEU A 59 -14.39 -12.52 0.40
N ILE A 60 -15.17 -13.55 0.74
CA ILE A 60 -15.02 -14.89 0.15
C ILE A 60 -15.29 -14.85 -1.36
N GLU A 61 -16.27 -14.08 -1.80
CA GLU A 61 -16.56 -13.89 -3.23
C GLU A 61 -15.43 -13.13 -3.92
N ALA A 62 -14.86 -12.11 -3.27
CA ALA A 62 -13.67 -11.40 -3.78
C ALA A 62 -12.50 -12.37 -3.98
N ILE A 63 -12.20 -13.21 -2.99
CA ILE A 63 -11.08 -14.18 -3.08
C ILE A 63 -11.31 -15.20 -4.19
N GLN A 64 -12.49 -15.84 -4.23
CA GLN A 64 -12.78 -16.91 -5.19
C GLN A 64 -12.97 -16.38 -6.62
N GLY A 65 -13.60 -15.21 -6.74
CA GLY A 65 -13.89 -14.53 -8.00
C GLY A 65 -12.74 -13.73 -8.59
N ARG A 66 -11.66 -13.51 -7.83
CA ARG A 66 -10.49 -12.76 -8.29
C ARG A 66 -9.85 -13.41 -9.51
N ARG A 67 -9.76 -12.66 -10.60
CA ARG A 67 -9.02 -13.02 -11.82
C ARG A 67 -8.29 -11.80 -12.35
N SER A 68 -7.22 -12.03 -13.10
CA SER A 68 -6.55 -10.97 -13.86
C SER A 68 -7.41 -10.67 -15.09
N ARG A 69 -8.13 -9.55 -15.06
CA ARG A 69 -8.96 -9.12 -16.18
C ARG A 69 -8.27 -7.95 -16.86
N ARG A 70 -7.65 -8.22 -18.00
CA ARG A 70 -6.64 -7.33 -18.60
C ARG A 70 -7.17 -6.48 -19.76
N PHE A 71 -8.38 -6.76 -20.24
CA PHE A 71 -8.93 -6.11 -21.42
C PHE A 71 -9.71 -4.84 -21.05
N ALA A 72 -9.00 -3.70 -21.08
CA ALA A 72 -9.58 -2.39 -20.82
C ALA A 72 -10.48 -1.91 -21.97
N LYS A 73 -11.46 -1.07 -21.67
CA LYS A 73 -12.15 -0.27 -22.70
C LYS A 73 -11.11 0.52 -23.50
N GLY A 74 -11.25 0.49 -24.83
CA GLY A 74 -10.29 1.08 -25.77
C GLY A 74 -9.04 0.23 -26.07
N ALA A 75 -8.88 -0.94 -25.45
CA ALA A 75 -7.78 -1.86 -25.79
C ALA A 75 -8.03 -2.59 -27.11
N SER A 76 -6.95 -3.10 -27.71
CA SER A 76 -7.01 -3.91 -28.92
C SER A 76 -5.94 -5.01 -28.90
N ILE A 77 -6.35 -6.24 -29.21
CA ILE A 77 -5.45 -7.35 -29.56
C ILE A 77 -5.54 -7.51 -31.08
N PRO A 78 -4.46 -7.29 -31.84
CA PRO A 78 -4.54 -7.11 -33.29
C PRO A 78 -4.82 -8.40 -34.08
N ASP A 79 -4.35 -9.56 -33.60
CA ASP A 79 -4.45 -10.82 -34.34
C ASP A 79 -4.46 -12.03 -33.38
N GLY A 80 -4.71 -13.22 -33.94
CA GLY A 80 -4.76 -14.50 -33.25
C GLY A 80 -6.16 -14.88 -32.77
N PRO A 81 -6.29 -16.05 -32.10
CA PRO A 81 -7.60 -16.58 -31.68
C PRO A 81 -8.37 -15.67 -30.71
N LEU A 82 -7.68 -14.74 -30.04
CA LEU A 82 -8.25 -13.77 -29.11
C LEU A 82 -8.24 -12.34 -29.68
N ALA A 83 -8.09 -12.18 -31.00
CA ALA A 83 -8.18 -10.87 -31.65
C ALA A 83 -9.51 -10.19 -31.29
N TYR A 84 -9.42 -8.95 -30.84
CA TYR A 84 -10.58 -8.16 -30.44
C TYR A 84 -10.17 -6.70 -30.34
N THR A 85 -11.03 -5.80 -30.83
CA THR A 85 -10.87 -4.36 -30.66
C THR A 85 -12.08 -3.85 -29.90
N SER A 86 -11.84 -3.14 -28.80
CA SER A 86 -12.91 -2.56 -27.99
C SER A 86 -13.80 -1.64 -28.84
N ALA A 87 -15.11 -1.79 -28.70
CA ALA A 87 -16.09 -0.86 -29.27
C ALA A 87 -16.22 0.43 -28.44
N HIS A 88 -15.58 0.48 -27.27
CA HIS A 88 -15.62 1.59 -26.34
C HIS A 88 -14.36 2.45 -26.46
N ARG A 89 -14.47 3.74 -26.14
CA ARG A 89 -13.30 4.60 -25.94
C ARG A 89 -12.64 4.25 -24.59
N PRO A 90 -11.32 4.49 -24.45
CA PRO A 90 -10.69 4.52 -23.13
C PRO A 90 -11.49 5.39 -22.15
N ALA A 91 -11.68 4.89 -20.93
CA ALA A 91 -12.45 5.58 -19.90
C ALA A 91 -11.68 5.54 -18.58
N PRO A 92 -11.36 6.69 -17.97
CA PRO A 92 -10.71 6.75 -16.67
C PRO A 92 -11.64 6.24 -15.57
N LEU A 93 -11.06 5.85 -14.44
CA LEU A 93 -11.81 5.68 -13.20
C LEU A 93 -12.38 7.03 -12.77
N SER A 94 -13.58 7.03 -12.17
CA SER A 94 -14.10 8.21 -11.49
C SER A 94 -13.27 8.55 -10.25
N ASP A 95 -13.40 9.78 -9.78
CA ASP A 95 -12.76 10.27 -8.56
C ASP A 95 -13.05 9.41 -7.33
N LEU A 96 -14.28 8.90 -7.21
CA LEU A 96 -14.69 8.06 -6.09
C LEU A 96 -14.04 6.67 -6.19
N GLU A 97 -14.07 6.08 -7.39
CA GLU A 97 -13.47 4.76 -7.63
C GLU A 97 -11.97 4.78 -7.38
N GLN A 98 -11.27 5.77 -7.94
CA GLN A 98 -9.83 5.91 -7.78
C GLN A 98 -9.48 6.09 -6.30
N MET A 99 -10.21 6.90 -5.54
CA MET A 99 -9.93 7.08 -4.11
C MET A 99 -10.22 5.85 -3.25
N LEU A 100 -11.27 5.09 -3.56
CA LEU A 100 -11.53 3.81 -2.88
C LEU A 100 -10.39 2.82 -3.11
N LEU A 101 -9.89 2.76 -4.35
CA LEU A 101 -8.76 1.91 -4.68
C LEU A 101 -7.47 2.38 -4.00
N LEU A 102 -7.14 3.67 -4.11
CA LEU A 102 -5.94 4.27 -3.51
C LEU A 102 -5.92 4.09 -2.00
N THR A 103 -7.05 4.31 -1.32
CA THR A 103 -7.14 4.08 0.13
C THR A 103 -7.15 2.61 0.51
N THR A 104 -7.51 1.69 -0.40
CA THR A 104 -7.32 0.25 -0.16
C THR A 104 -5.83 -0.11 -0.17
N VAL A 105 -5.06 0.44 -1.10
CA VAL A 105 -3.63 0.09 -1.24
C VAL A 105 -2.71 0.91 -0.31
N ALA A 106 -3.16 2.06 0.19
CA ALA A 106 -2.33 3.00 0.95
C ALA A 106 -2.94 3.47 2.28
N GLY A 107 -4.18 3.09 2.59
CA GLY A 107 -4.97 3.77 3.62
C GLY A 107 -4.46 3.56 5.04
N ASN A 108 -4.76 4.54 5.89
CA ASN A 108 -4.60 4.44 7.34
C ASN A 108 -5.81 3.70 7.94
N THR A 109 -5.58 2.73 8.82
CA THR A 109 -6.64 1.93 9.45
C THR A 109 -6.85 2.25 10.95
N GLY A 110 -6.43 3.44 11.38
CA GLY A 110 -6.42 3.87 12.78
C GLY A 110 -5.01 3.88 13.36
N TRP A 111 -4.89 3.66 14.67
CA TRP A 111 -3.61 3.57 15.36
C TRP A 111 -3.05 2.13 15.35
N SER A 112 -1.72 2.01 15.28
CA SER A 112 -1.02 0.74 15.45
C SER A 112 -1.12 0.23 16.89
N ASN A 113 -1.40 -1.06 17.06
CA ASN A 113 -1.50 -1.73 18.36
C ASN A 113 -0.13 -2.12 18.96
N LEU A 114 0.98 -1.79 18.28
CA LEU A 114 2.36 -2.11 18.63
C LEU A 114 2.59 -3.60 18.97
N ILE A 115 3.84 -3.95 19.26
CA ILE A 115 4.20 -5.32 19.67
C ILE A 115 4.26 -5.33 21.21
N PRO A 116 3.39 -6.10 21.89
CA PRO A 116 3.15 -5.90 23.32
C PRO A 116 4.20 -6.56 24.23
N TYR A 117 4.99 -7.51 23.72
CA TYR A 117 5.85 -8.33 24.58
C TYR A 117 7.10 -8.84 23.88
N ASN A 118 8.24 -8.72 24.57
CA ASN A 118 9.45 -9.47 24.33
C ASN A 118 10.19 -9.59 25.67
N ARG A 119 10.57 -10.80 26.08
CA ARG A 119 11.22 -11.04 27.37
C ARG A 119 12.52 -10.24 27.56
N SER A 120 13.26 -9.98 26.48
CA SER A 120 14.53 -9.26 26.49
C SER A 120 14.35 -7.75 26.71
N TYR A 121 13.12 -7.25 26.56
CA TYR A 121 12.79 -5.83 26.74
C TYR A 121 12.28 -5.52 28.14
N LEU A 122 11.94 -6.52 28.95
CA LEU A 122 11.31 -6.29 30.25
C LEU A 122 12.17 -5.37 31.14
N PRO A 123 11.55 -4.38 31.82
CA PRO A 123 10.10 -4.14 31.95
C PRO A 123 9.48 -3.29 30.83
N ASN A 124 10.25 -2.88 29.83
CA ASN A 124 9.85 -1.93 28.79
C ASN A 124 9.07 -2.59 27.63
N LEU A 125 8.34 -1.77 26.87
CA LEU A 125 7.67 -2.19 25.65
C LEU A 125 8.69 -2.39 24.50
N PRO A 126 8.53 -3.41 23.64
CA PRO A 126 9.31 -3.55 22.41
C PRO A 126 9.24 -2.33 21.50
N ASN A 127 10.39 -1.82 21.07
CA ASN A 127 10.50 -0.60 20.28
C ASN A 127 10.61 -0.86 18.76
N TYR A 128 10.08 -1.97 18.26
CA TYR A 128 10.30 -2.40 16.88
C TYR A 128 9.63 -1.53 15.81
N ALA A 129 8.37 -1.15 16.02
CA ALA A 129 7.60 -0.39 15.03
C ALA A 129 8.28 0.93 14.66
N ALA A 130 8.01 1.43 13.45
CA ALA A 130 8.43 2.75 13.01
C ALA A 130 7.27 3.64 12.54
N ALA A 131 6.05 3.10 12.46
CA ALA A 131 4.83 3.85 12.19
C ALA A 131 3.85 3.80 13.36
N ALA A 132 3.29 4.96 13.71
CA ALA A 132 2.26 5.07 14.74
C ALA A 132 0.84 4.72 14.22
N GLY A 133 0.57 5.02 12.95
CA GLY A 133 -0.68 4.68 12.27
C GLY A 133 -0.68 3.25 11.75
N GLY A 134 -1.84 2.60 11.78
CA GLY A 134 -2.07 1.33 11.09
C GLY A 134 -2.23 1.55 9.59
N ARG A 135 -1.93 0.52 8.80
CA ARG A 135 -2.09 0.51 7.33
C ARG A 135 -3.02 -0.60 6.90
N THR A 136 -3.59 -0.50 5.70
CA THR A 136 -4.42 -1.56 5.11
C THR A 136 -3.65 -2.83 4.76
N PHE A 137 -2.32 -2.77 4.77
CA PHE A 137 -1.41 -3.88 4.51
C PHE A 137 -0.38 -4.03 5.66
N PRO A 138 0.09 -5.27 5.91
CA PRO A 138 1.05 -5.55 6.95
C PRO A 138 2.47 -5.13 6.54
N SER A 139 3.36 -5.03 7.53
CA SER A 139 4.79 -4.79 7.36
C SER A 139 5.56 -5.57 8.43
N ALA A 140 6.78 -5.98 8.11
CA ALA A 140 7.69 -6.62 9.06
C ALA A 140 7.86 -5.73 10.28
N ALA A 141 7.56 -6.28 11.47
CA ALA A 141 7.65 -5.62 12.76
C ALA A 141 7.01 -4.21 12.87
N GLY A 142 6.08 -3.86 11.96
CA GLY A 142 5.48 -2.52 11.89
C GLY A 142 6.44 -1.43 11.39
N PHE A 143 7.39 -1.77 10.52
CA PHE A 143 8.36 -0.83 9.96
C PHE A 143 7.72 0.16 8.98
N HIS A 144 6.84 -0.34 8.10
CA HIS A 144 6.13 0.41 7.06
C HIS A 144 7.02 1.47 6.41
N THR A 145 7.89 1.03 5.50
CA THR A 145 8.88 1.91 4.84
C THR A 145 8.49 2.26 3.39
N SER A 146 7.29 1.87 2.95
CA SER A 146 6.76 2.18 1.63
C SER A 146 5.80 3.35 1.57
N GLU A 147 5.79 4.02 0.41
CA GLU A 147 4.79 4.98 -0.01
C GLU A 147 4.24 4.62 -1.39
N ILE A 148 3.09 5.19 -1.75
CA ILE A 148 2.43 4.89 -3.01
C ILE A 148 2.64 6.04 -4.00
N PHE A 149 3.09 5.68 -5.20
CA PHE A 149 3.01 6.52 -6.39
C PHE A 149 1.90 5.98 -7.28
N PHE A 150 1.31 6.81 -8.11
CA PHE A 150 0.37 6.33 -9.12
C PHE A 150 0.32 7.27 -10.33
N THR A 151 -0.23 6.77 -11.43
CA THR A 151 -0.42 7.56 -12.64
C THR A 151 -1.72 7.20 -13.35
N ASP A 152 -2.29 8.18 -14.02
CA ASP A 152 -3.41 8.06 -14.96
C ASP A 152 -3.22 9.01 -16.14
N ASP A 153 -4.24 9.22 -16.98
CA ASP A 153 -4.13 10.09 -18.15
C ASP A 153 -3.85 11.56 -17.80
N SER A 154 -4.20 12.00 -16.59
CA SER A 154 -4.08 13.39 -16.16
C SER A 154 -2.72 13.71 -15.53
N GLY A 155 -2.06 12.72 -14.93
CA GLY A 155 -0.85 13.00 -14.17
C GLY A 155 -0.14 11.80 -13.58
N THR A 156 0.99 12.12 -12.97
CA THR A 156 1.77 11.25 -12.10
C THR A 156 1.79 11.86 -10.72
N TYR A 157 1.58 11.06 -9.69
CA TYR A 157 1.24 11.50 -8.34
C TYR A 157 2.04 10.75 -7.27
N PHE A 158 2.30 11.44 -6.17
CA PHE A 158 2.79 10.88 -4.92
C PHE A 158 1.68 10.89 -3.89
N PHE A 159 1.51 9.79 -3.17
CA PHE A 159 0.49 9.62 -2.15
C PHE A 159 1.13 9.17 -0.82
N PRO A 160 1.66 10.14 -0.03
CA PRO A 160 2.32 9.86 1.23
C PRO A 160 1.31 9.56 2.33
N THR A 161 1.27 8.33 2.81
CA THR A 161 0.44 7.92 3.95
C THR A 161 1.24 7.20 5.05
N ARG A 162 2.56 7.02 4.88
CA ARG A 162 3.42 6.21 5.78
C ARG A 162 3.37 6.72 7.20
N ASP A 163 3.52 8.03 7.34
CA ASP A 163 3.56 8.71 8.63
C ASP A 163 2.23 9.43 8.93
N MET A 164 1.14 9.00 8.29
CA MET A 164 -0.21 9.53 8.53
C MET A 164 -0.72 9.03 9.90
N GLY A 165 -1.13 9.96 10.75
CA GLY A 165 -1.85 9.66 12.00
C GLY A 165 -3.21 9.00 11.73
N ALA A 166 -3.84 8.49 12.79
CA ALA A 166 -5.16 7.87 12.65
C ALA A 166 -6.19 8.84 12.08
N VAL A 167 -6.90 8.43 11.03
CA VAL A 167 -8.05 9.17 10.48
C VAL A 167 -9.33 8.82 11.24
N ILE A 168 -9.39 7.59 11.75
CA ILE A 168 -10.54 7.02 12.44
C ILE A 168 -10.18 6.87 13.92
N GLU A 169 -10.98 7.48 14.78
CA GLU A 169 -10.82 7.34 16.23
C GLU A 169 -11.17 5.91 16.69
N PRO A 170 -10.47 5.37 17.70
CA PRO A 170 -10.78 4.05 18.25
C PRO A 170 -12.25 3.90 18.64
N GLY A 171 -12.94 2.92 18.03
CA GLY A 171 -14.34 2.61 18.32
C GLY A 171 -15.39 3.50 17.63
N ALA A 172 -14.96 4.43 16.77
CA ALA A 172 -15.88 5.24 15.96
C ALA A 172 -16.31 4.52 14.67
N ASP A 173 -17.52 4.81 14.21
CA ASP A 173 -17.93 4.50 12.84
C ASP A 173 -17.08 5.34 11.86
N THR A 174 -16.68 4.74 10.75
CA THR A 174 -15.92 5.37 9.67
C THR A 174 -16.86 6.13 8.75
N ASP A 175 -16.84 7.46 8.82
CA ASP A 175 -17.40 8.31 7.77
C ASP A 175 -16.55 8.14 6.52
N LEU A 176 -17.08 7.42 5.52
CA LEU A 176 -16.33 7.12 4.32
C LEU A 176 -15.98 8.40 3.53
N HIS A 177 -16.87 9.40 3.51
CA HIS A 177 -16.60 10.63 2.76
C HIS A 177 -15.44 11.41 3.40
N ALA A 178 -15.48 11.59 4.72
CA ALA A 178 -14.40 12.26 5.45
C ALA A 178 -13.09 11.47 5.36
N TYR A 179 -13.16 10.14 5.45
CA TYR A 179 -12.00 9.25 5.32
C TYR A 179 -11.32 9.40 3.95
N LEU A 180 -12.09 9.31 2.86
CA LEU A 180 -11.55 9.50 1.50
C LEU A 180 -11.02 10.92 1.31
N GLY A 181 -11.69 11.94 1.87
CA GLY A 181 -11.25 13.33 1.83
C GLY A 181 -9.89 13.56 2.52
N ALA A 182 -9.71 12.99 3.72
CA ALA A 182 -8.45 13.10 4.47
C ALA A 182 -7.27 12.48 3.72
N HIS A 183 -7.50 11.38 3.00
CA HIS A 183 -6.51 10.74 2.16
C HIS A 183 -6.24 11.53 0.88
N ARG A 184 -7.30 11.98 0.19
CA ARG A 184 -7.17 12.78 -1.04
C ARG A 184 -6.34 14.04 -0.82
N ALA A 185 -6.51 14.71 0.33
CA ALA A 185 -5.77 15.92 0.69
C ALA A 185 -4.24 15.73 0.77
N ARG A 186 -3.75 14.48 0.81
CA ARG A 186 -2.32 14.17 0.86
C ARG A 186 -1.71 13.94 -0.52
N ILE A 187 -2.53 13.75 -1.56
CA ILE A 187 -2.02 13.48 -2.91
C ILE A 187 -1.32 14.72 -3.45
N VAL A 188 -0.09 14.52 -3.92
CA VAL A 188 0.75 15.55 -4.54
C VAL A 188 0.96 15.19 -6.01
N ARG A 189 0.61 16.11 -6.92
CA ARG A 189 0.90 15.95 -8.35
C ARG A 189 2.38 16.22 -8.60
N LEU A 190 3.06 15.27 -9.24
CA LEU A 190 4.50 15.33 -9.55
C LEU A 190 4.79 15.76 -10.98
N ALA A 191 3.92 15.37 -11.92
CA ALA A 191 4.05 15.67 -13.33
C ALA A 191 2.68 15.66 -14.02
N GLU A 192 2.62 16.33 -15.18
CA GLU A 192 1.44 16.28 -16.05
C GLU A 192 1.47 15.02 -16.92
N GLY A 193 0.30 14.43 -17.13
CA GLY A 193 0.14 13.25 -17.96
C GLY A 193 0.63 11.94 -17.33
N ARG A 194 0.34 10.88 -18.06
CA ARG A 194 0.68 9.50 -17.71
C ARG A 194 2.19 9.29 -17.70
N LEU A 195 2.69 8.53 -16.71
CA LEU A 195 4.08 8.10 -16.66
C LEU A 195 4.45 7.39 -17.97
N ASN A 196 5.50 7.86 -18.65
CA ASN A 196 5.97 7.21 -19.88
C ASN A 196 6.63 5.86 -19.54
N THR A 197 6.00 4.78 -19.98
CA THR A 197 6.56 3.42 -19.92
C THR A 197 6.57 2.86 -21.34
N PRO A 198 7.67 3.06 -22.11
CA PRO A 198 7.70 2.68 -23.51
C PRO A 198 7.37 1.21 -23.74
N ARG A 199 6.66 0.94 -24.83
CA ARG A 199 6.18 -0.39 -25.22
C ARG A 199 7.25 -1.15 -26.01
N VAL A 200 8.43 -1.31 -25.42
CA VAL A 200 9.56 -2.03 -26.02
C VAL A 200 10.28 -2.86 -24.96
N PRO A 201 11.02 -3.93 -25.34
CA PRO A 201 11.53 -4.93 -24.40
C PRO A 201 12.44 -4.38 -23.29
N GLN A 202 13.07 -3.23 -23.51
CA GLN A 202 13.95 -2.59 -22.53
C GLN A 202 13.17 -2.02 -21.33
N HIS A 203 11.90 -1.68 -21.52
CA HIS A 203 11.09 -0.96 -20.54
C HIS A 203 9.87 -1.77 -20.07
N MET A 204 9.42 -2.76 -20.85
CA MET A 204 8.22 -3.53 -20.57
C MET A 204 8.34 -4.96 -21.08
N GLU A 205 7.86 -5.91 -20.29
CA GLU A 205 7.70 -7.29 -20.75
C GLU A 205 6.66 -7.35 -21.87
N MET A 206 7.03 -7.89 -23.03
CA MET A 206 6.25 -7.69 -24.26
C MET A 206 4.86 -8.35 -24.25
N HIS A 207 4.61 -9.30 -23.34
CA HIS A 207 3.26 -9.84 -23.15
C HIS A 207 2.28 -8.81 -22.52
N ASN A 208 2.79 -7.69 -22.00
CA ASN A 208 2.04 -6.58 -21.43
C ASN A 208 1.90 -5.38 -22.38
N GLU A 209 2.62 -5.35 -23.51
CA GLU A 209 2.64 -4.23 -24.47
C GLU A 209 1.24 -3.74 -24.87
N TRP A 210 0.28 -4.64 -25.01
CA TRP A 210 -1.06 -4.29 -25.48
C TRP A 210 -1.99 -3.76 -24.36
N CYS A 211 -1.66 -3.96 -23.08
CA CYS A 211 -2.60 -3.72 -21.97
C CYS A 211 -2.03 -2.96 -20.76
N ALA A 212 -0.72 -2.93 -20.53
CA ALA A 212 -0.14 -2.23 -19.39
C ALA A 212 -0.08 -0.72 -19.61
N ASN A 213 -0.38 0.05 -18.55
CA ASN A 213 -0.35 1.51 -18.49
C ASN A 213 -0.99 2.17 -19.73
N VAL A 214 -2.18 1.69 -20.12
CA VAL A 214 -2.93 2.15 -21.30
C VAL A 214 -3.81 3.34 -20.95
N PRO A 215 -4.24 4.16 -21.93
CA PRO A 215 -5.24 5.20 -21.71
C PRO A 215 -6.46 4.71 -20.93
N GLY A 216 -7.00 5.54 -20.03
CA GLY A 216 -8.10 5.21 -19.13
C GLY A 216 -7.74 4.36 -17.91
N SER A 217 -6.54 3.78 -17.85
CA SER A 217 -6.12 2.99 -16.68
C SER A 217 -5.55 3.86 -15.55
N THR A 218 -5.65 3.39 -14.31
CA THR A 218 -4.83 3.87 -13.19
C THR A 218 -3.77 2.82 -12.88
N LEU A 219 -2.50 3.21 -12.87
CA LEU A 219 -1.37 2.36 -12.47
C LEU A 219 -0.86 2.80 -11.10
N ILE A 220 -0.90 1.89 -10.13
CA ILE A 220 -0.43 2.07 -8.76
C ILE A 220 0.97 1.43 -8.63
N ILE A 221 1.88 2.18 -8.04
CA ILE A 221 3.31 1.93 -7.97
C ILE A 221 3.77 2.07 -6.52
N PRO A 222 3.69 1.01 -5.71
CA PRO A 222 4.32 1.00 -4.39
C PRO A 222 5.84 1.12 -4.51
N VAL A 223 6.43 2.01 -3.73
CA VAL A 223 7.89 2.24 -3.66
C VAL A 223 8.32 2.19 -2.21
N ALA A 224 9.28 1.32 -1.89
CA ALA A 224 9.82 1.12 -0.55
C ALA A 224 11.19 1.76 -0.38
N ASP A 225 11.40 2.39 0.77
CA ASP A 225 12.71 2.77 1.27
C ASP A 225 13.33 1.54 1.94
N LEU A 226 14.04 0.74 1.15
CA LEU A 226 14.71 -0.48 1.60
C LEU A 226 15.97 -0.13 2.41
N ALA A 227 16.61 1.02 2.17
CA ALA A 227 17.67 1.51 3.06
C ALA A 227 17.16 1.71 4.49
N GLN A 228 16.03 2.40 4.67
CA GLN A 228 15.40 2.54 5.99
C GLN A 228 14.99 1.20 6.59
N HIS A 229 14.51 0.28 5.76
CA HIS A 229 14.12 -1.06 6.21
C HIS A 229 15.32 -1.84 6.75
N VAL A 230 16.47 -1.80 6.06
CA VAL A 230 17.71 -2.41 6.55
C VAL A 230 18.16 -1.75 7.86
N LEU A 231 18.13 -0.41 7.98
CA LEU A 231 18.47 0.25 9.25
C LEU A 231 17.54 -0.18 10.40
N LEU A 232 16.25 -0.36 10.13
CA LEU A 232 15.30 -0.88 11.11
C LEU A 232 15.57 -2.36 11.46
N ALA A 233 15.99 -3.18 10.49
CA ALA A 233 16.45 -4.54 10.74
C ALA A 233 17.73 -4.56 11.60
N LEU A 234 18.70 -3.67 11.36
CA LEU A 234 19.87 -3.52 12.22
C LEU A 234 19.48 -3.09 13.65
N CYS A 235 18.54 -2.15 13.78
CA CYS A 235 18.00 -1.76 15.09
C CYS A 235 17.35 -2.96 15.80
N TYR A 236 16.62 -3.79 15.05
CA TYR A 236 16.01 -5.02 15.55
C TYR A 236 17.06 -6.01 16.04
N LEU A 237 18.14 -6.23 15.27
CA LEU A 237 19.23 -7.14 15.67
C LEU A 237 19.90 -6.66 16.95
N VAL A 238 20.32 -5.39 17.00
CA VAL A 238 21.04 -4.83 18.16
C VAL A 238 20.20 -4.96 19.44
N GLN A 239 18.91 -4.64 19.38
CA GLN A 239 18.03 -4.80 20.54
C GLN A 239 17.79 -6.25 20.98
N ASN A 240 18.05 -7.22 20.10
CA ASN A 240 17.97 -8.65 20.41
C ASN A 240 19.34 -9.28 20.65
N GLY A 241 20.39 -8.48 20.83
CA GLY A 241 21.72 -8.97 21.15
C GLY A 241 22.50 -9.52 19.96
N ALA A 242 22.13 -9.15 18.73
CA ALA A 242 22.75 -9.64 17.51
C ALA A 242 23.42 -8.52 16.71
N CYS A 243 24.40 -8.89 15.89
CA CYS A 243 25.10 -7.99 14.98
C CYS A 243 25.40 -8.65 13.64
N LEU A 244 26.12 -7.94 12.77
CA LEU A 244 26.48 -8.39 11.43
C LEU A 244 27.94 -8.84 11.31
N PHE A 245 28.16 -9.71 10.32
CA PHE A 245 29.44 -10.02 9.72
C PHE A 245 29.35 -9.77 8.21
N ASP A 246 30.35 -9.11 7.63
CA ASP A 246 30.42 -8.85 6.20
C ASP A 246 30.94 -10.09 5.47
N ASP A 247 30.03 -11.01 5.18
CA ASP A 247 30.29 -12.23 4.42
C ASP A 247 30.50 -11.98 2.93
N VAL A 248 30.09 -10.81 2.42
CA VAL A 248 30.26 -10.42 1.02
C VAL A 248 31.74 -10.09 0.73
N SER A 249 32.39 -9.34 1.62
CA SER A 249 33.83 -9.07 1.55
C SER A 249 34.68 -10.10 2.30
N GLY A 250 34.05 -10.95 3.12
CA GLY A 250 34.72 -11.92 3.98
C GLY A 250 35.53 -11.28 5.11
N GLN A 251 35.13 -10.10 5.59
CA GLN A 251 35.84 -9.33 6.61
C GLN A 251 34.96 -9.11 7.85
N PRO A 252 35.54 -9.03 9.06
CA PRO A 252 34.81 -8.53 10.22
C PRO A 252 34.49 -7.04 10.06
N ILE A 253 33.43 -6.59 10.71
CA ILE A 253 33.13 -5.16 10.81
C ILE A 253 34.02 -4.56 11.89
N GLU A 254 34.88 -3.62 11.51
CA GLU A 254 35.84 -3.01 12.44
C GLU A 254 35.15 -2.24 13.57
N GLY A 255 35.73 -2.33 14.78
CA GLY A 255 35.26 -1.56 15.93
C GLY A 255 34.09 -2.19 16.71
N MET A 256 33.54 -3.32 16.26
CA MET A 256 32.42 -4.01 16.93
C MET A 256 32.76 -4.53 18.33
N ASP A 257 34.03 -4.76 18.67
CA ASP A 257 34.47 -5.19 20.01
C ASP A 257 33.98 -4.30 21.15
N ARG A 258 33.77 -3.00 20.89
CA ARG A 258 33.29 -2.05 21.91
C ARG A 258 31.83 -2.27 22.31
N PHE A 259 31.08 -3.04 21.54
CA PHE A 259 29.65 -3.29 21.74
C PHE A 259 29.35 -4.70 22.31
N ARG A 260 30.37 -5.45 22.75
CA ARG A 260 30.22 -6.80 23.34
C ARG A 260 29.27 -6.86 24.56
N SER A 261 29.03 -5.71 25.20
CA SER A 261 28.06 -5.52 26.28
C SER A 261 26.60 -5.71 25.81
N ILE A 262 26.31 -5.41 24.54
CA ILE A 262 24.95 -5.33 24.00
C ILE A 262 24.70 -6.26 22.82
N VAL A 263 25.74 -6.80 22.17
CA VAL A 263 25.60 -7.75 21.05
C VAL A 263 26.59 -8.92 21.16
N ASP A 264 26.19 -10.09 20.65
CA ASP A 264 27.06 -11.25 20.46
C ASP A 264 27.83 -11.11 19.14
N ILE A 265 29.12 -10.84 19.26
CA ILE A 265 30.01 -10.71 18.10
C ILE A 265 30.73 -12.01 17.74
N GLU A 266 30.58 -13.06 18.56
CA GLU A 266 31.13 -14.39 18.26
C GLU A 266 30.20 -15.18 17.33
N ASN A 267 28.90 -14.85 17.32
CA ASN A 267 27.88 -15.45 16.44
C ASN A 267 27.12 -14.40 15.61
N PRO A 268 27.80 -13.60 14.77
CA PRO A 268 27.16 -12.57 13.96
C PRO A 268 26.33 -13.16 12.81
N PHE A 269 25.30 -12.42 12.37
CA PHE A 269 24.54 -12.78 11.17
C PHE A 269 25.26 -12.33 9.89
N PRO A 270 25.21 -13.12 8.80
CA PRO A 270 25.74 -12.68 7.51
C PRO A 270 25.00 -11.45 6.98
N LEU A 271 25.75 -10.43 6.52
CA LEU A 271 25.22 -9.23 5.86
C LEU A 271 24.30 -9.59 4.70
N SER A 272 24.75 -10.48 3.81
CA SER A 272 23.98 -10.87 2.63
C SER A 272 22.61 -11.46 3.01
N PHE A 273 22.56 -12.24 4.09
CA PHE A 273 21.32 -12.83 4.60
C PHE A 273 20.34 -11.77 5.10
N ILE A 274 20.81 -10.79 5.88
CA ILE A 274 19.96 -9.73 6.45
C ILE A 274 19.42 -8.79 5.37
N GLU A 275 20.22 -8.47 4.35
CA GLU A 275 19.75 -7.66 3.23
C GLU A 275 18.73 -8.41 2.36
N GLN A 276 18.94 -9.70 2.08
CA GLN A 276 17.97 -10.51 1.34
C GLN A 276 16.66 -10.71 2.12
N LEU A 277 16.75 -10.88 3.43
CA LEU A 277 15.57 -10.92 4.30
C LEU A 277 14.80 -9.60 4.23
N SER A 278 15.50 -8.47 4.36
CA SER A 278 14.88 -7.13 4.28
C SER A 278 14.22 -6.88 2.92
N LEU A 279 14.86 -7.31 1.83
CA LEU A 279 14.29 -7.25 0.48
C LEU A 279 13.01 -8.09 0.36
N THR A 280 13.02 -9.29 0.96
CA THR A 280 11.84 -10.17 0.98
C THR A 280 10.71 -9.55 1.79
N GLU A 281 11.01 -8.92 2.92
CA GLU A 281 10.04 -8.22 3.78
C GLU A 281 9.36 -7.05 3.04
N VAL A 282 10.12 -6.17 2.38
CA VAL A 282 9.52 -5.08 1.58
C VAL A 282 8.76 -5.59 0.35
N THR A 283 9.17 -6.73 -0.22
CA THR A 283 8.44 -7.38 -1.31
C THR A 283 7.07 -7.86 -0.83
N VAL A 284 6.99 -8.47 0.37
CA VAL A 284 5.71 -8.88 0.98
C VAL A 284 4.84 -7.67 1.31
N GLU A 285 5.43 -6.60 1.85
CA GLU A 285 4.73 -5.36 2.19
C GLU A 285 4.04 -4.75 0.95
N THR A 286 4.82 -4.51 -0.11
CA THR A 286 4.33 -3.90 -1.35
C THR A 286 3.39 -4.83 -2.13
N SER A 287 3.63 -6.14 -2.13
CA SER A 287 2.76 -7.12 -2.79
C SER A 287 1.41 -7.25 -2.09
N THR A 288 1.38 -7.19 -0.75
CA THR A 288 0.11 -7.29 0.00
C THR A 288 -0.75 -6.04 -0.20
N SER A 289 -0.12 -4.86 -0.31
CA SER A 289 -0.79 -3.62 -0.73
C SER A 289 -1.49 -3.79 -2.09
N CYS A 290 -0.77 -4.24 -3.12
CA CYS A 290 -1.34 -4.52 -4.44
C CYS A 290 -2.41 -5.61 -4.42
N TYR A 291 -2.23 -6.67 -3.62
CA TYR A 291 -3.20 -7.75 -3.50
C TYR A 291 -4.52 -7.30 -2.85
N ALA A 292 -4.46 -6.43 -1.83
CA ALA A 292 -5.67 -5.82 -1.26
C ALA A 292 -6.43 -5.03 -2.32
N GLY A 293 -5.73 -4.24 -3.14
CA GLY A 293 -6.33 -3.55 -4.28
C GLY A 293 -6.93 -4.51 -5.30
N ALA A 294 -6.25 -5.62 -5.64
CA ALA A 294 -6.76 -6.62 -6.57
C ALA A 294 -8.08 -7.27 -6.10
N LEU A 295 -8.29 -7.41 -4.79
CA LEU A 295 -9.56 -7.84 -4.21
C LEU A 295 -10.62 -6.74 -4.31
N MET A 296 -10.26 -5.48 -4.05
CA MET A 296 -11.17 -4.34 -4.19
C MET A 296 -11.69 -4.17 -5.62
N LEU A 297 -10.87 -4.45 -6.64
CA LEU A 297 -11.33 -4.44 -8.03
C LEU A 297 -12.55 -5.36 -8.26
N GLN A 298 -12.60 -6.50 -7.55
CA GLN A 298 -13.72 -7.46 -7.67
C GLN A 298 -15.01 -6.87 -7.11
N ALA A 299 -14.92 -6.21 -5.95
CA ALA A 299 -16.05 -5.57 -5.30
C ALA A 299 -16.58 -4.39 -6.12
N MET A 300 -15.68 -3.64 -6.76
CA MET A 300 -16.04 -2.50 -7.59
C MET A 300 -16.51 -2.89 -8.99
N GLY A 301 -16.19 -4.10 -9.47
CA GLY A 301 -16.46 -4.51 -10.85
C GLY A 301 -15.47 -3.92 -11.86
N LEU A 302 -14.28 -3.56 -11.41
CA LEU A 302 -13.21 -3.03 -12.25
C LEU A 302 -12.34 -4.14 -12.83
N GLY A 303 -11.83 -3.89 -14.03
CA GLY A 303 -10.74 -4.67 -14.61
C GLY A 303 -9.41 -4.31 -13.97
N GLY A 304 -8.44 -5.21 -14.09
CA GLY A 304 -7.09 -5.01 -13.58
C GLY A 304 -6.40 -6.30 -13.16
N TRP A 305 -5.13 -6.15 -12.79
CA TRP A 305 -4.31 -7.22 -12.23
C TRP A 305 -3.10 -6.64 -11.50
N MET A 306 -2.52 -7.43 -10.59
CA MET A 306 -1.19 -7.17 -10.04
C MET A 306 -0.14 -7.85 -10.92
N TYR A 307 0.98 -7.18 -11.16
CA TYR A 307 2.04 -7.69 -12.02
C TYR A 307 3.38 -7.03 -11.75
N ASP A 308 4.43 -7.79 -12.01
CA ASP A 308 5.72 -7.27 -12.42
C ASP A 308 5.75 -7.09 -13.94
N GLY A 309 6.85 -6.61 -14.50
CA GLY A 309 7.02 -6.56 -15.96
C GLY A 309 6.88 -5.18 -16.58
N ILE A 310 7.01 -4.14 -15.75
CA ILE A 310 7.57 -2.85 -16.17
C ILE A 310 8.95 -2.76 -15.53
N ASN A 311 9.98 -2.42 -16.31
CA ASN A 311 11.34 -2.31 -15.82
C ASN A 311 11.40 -1.28 -14.68
N PRO A 312 11.77 -1.68 -13.44
CA PRO A 312 11.76 -0.78 -12.28
C PRO A 312 12.71 0.41 -12.45
N PHE A 313 13.80 0.29 -13.22
CA PHE A 313 14.66 1.42 -13.52
C PHE A 313 13.97 2.43 -14.45
N SER A 314 13.13 1.97 -15.36
CA SER A 314 12.32 2.89 -16.19
C SER A 314 11.25 3.60 -15.36
N VAL A 315 10.63 2.88 -14.42
CA VAL A 315 9.66 3.45 -13.49
C VAL A 315 10.32 4.48 -12.57
N LEU A 316 11.48 4.17 -11.98
CA LEU A 316 12.15 5.09 -11.05
C LEU A 316 12.84 6.27 -11.77
N GLY A 317 13.16 6.15 -13.06
CA GLY A 317 13.88 7.18 -13.82
C GLY A 317 15.38 6.93 -13.94
N ALA A 318 15.81 5.69 -13.73
CA ALA A 318 17.19 5.21 -13.80
C ALA A 318 17.48 4.35 -15.05
N SER A 319 16.69 4.52 -16.12
CA SER A 319 16.92 3.83 -17.41
C SER A 319 18.15 4.34 -18.16
N GLY A 320 18.60 5.56 -17.86
CA GLY A 320 19.62 6.27 -18.64
C GLY A 320 19.09 6.92 -19.93
N ASP A 321 17.80 6.75 -20.24
CA ASP A 321 17.14 7.35 -21.40
C ASP A 321 16.43 8.66 -20.99
N PRO A 322 16.86 9.83 -21.50
CA PRO A 322 16.22 11.12 -21.20
C PRO A 322 14.74 11.19 -21.59
N GLU A 323 14.30 10.40 -22.57
CA GLU A 323 12.89 10.34 -23.00
C GLU A 323 12.03 9.45 -22.07
N VAL A 324 12.67 8.75 -21.13
CA VAL A 324 12.03 7.91 -20.12
C VAL A 324 12.43 8.39 -18.72
N PRO A 325 12.01 9.60 -18.32
CA PRO A 325 12.42 10.22 -17.06
C PRO A 325 11.87 9.50 -15.82
N GLY A 326 10.93 8.56 -16.01
CA GLY A 326 10.28 7.82 -14.94
C GLY A 326 9.70 8.74 -13.87
N LEU A 327 9.78 8.31 -12.62
CA LEU A 327 9.40 9.07 -11.45
C LEU A 327 10.46 10.11 -11.06
N GLY A 328 11.54 10.27 -11.82
CA GLY A 328 12.56 11.30 -11.58
C GLY A 328 13.35 11.10 -10.30
N PHE A 329 13.62 9.84 -9.92
CA PHE A 329 14.54 9.55 -8.83
C PHE A 329 15.98 9.78 -9.29
N ARG A 330 16.77 10.37 -8.40
CA ARG A 330 18.22 10.38 -8.49
C ARG A 330 18.75 8.97 -8.39
N PHE A 331 19.76 8.68 -9.21
CA PHE A 331 20.56 7.48 -9.11
C PHE A 331 22.02 7.82 -9.35
N ASP A 332 22.89 7.01 -8.75
CA ASP A 332 24.32 7.02 -8.97
C ASP A 332 24.76 5.73 -9.66
N MET A 333 25.95 5.75 -10.27
CA MET A 333 26.63 4.56 -10.78
C MET A 333 27.92 4.40 -9.99
N PRO A 334 27.91 3.69 -8.83
CA PRO A 334 29.12 3.42 -8.08
C PRO A 334 30.18 2.72 -8.94
N ASP A 335 31.46 2.93 -8.62
CA ASP A 335 32.56 2.34 -9.39
C ASP A 335 32.43 0.81 -9.45
N GLY A 336 32.45 0.26 -10.67
CA GLY A 336 32.29 -1.18 -10.91
C GLY A 336 30.84 -1.68 -10.86
N ALA A 337 29.85 -0.84 -10.56
CA ALA A 337 28.45 -1.25 -10.56
C ALA A 337 27.91 -1.48 -11.98
N VAL A 338 27.17 -2.59 -12.16
CA VAL A 338 26.48 -2.92 -13.42
C VAL A 338 25.06 -2.35 -13.45
N LEU A 339 24.47 -2.09 -12.28
CA LEU A 339 23.11 -1.58 -12.12
C LEU A 339 23.12 -0.25 -11.35
N PRO A 340 22.19 0.67 -11.67
CA PRO A 340 22.12 1.96 -11.00
C PRO A 340 21.75 1.81 -9.52
N HIS A 341 22.35 2.67 -8.69
CA HIS A 341 22.00 2.83 -7.29
C HIS A 341 21.01 3.99 -7.14
N VAL A 342 19.71 3.68 -7.20
CA VAL A 342 18.64 4.67 -7.02
C VAL A 342 18.50 5.02 -5.54
N THR A 343 18.65 6.30 -5.19
CA THR A 343 18.71 6.77 -3.80
C THR A 343 17.49 7.56 -3.36
N GLY A 344 16.78 8.24 -4.28
CA GLY A 344 15.60 9.00 -3.89
C GLY A 344 15.21 10.12 -4.84
N ARG A 345 14.09 10.79 -4.55
CA ARG A 345 13.65 12.04 -5.17
C ARG A 345 13.49 13.11 -4.10
N ASP A 346 14.34 14.13 -4.15
CA ASP A 346 14.37 15.20 -3.14
C ASP A 346 13.01 15.90 -2.99
N GLY A 347 12.63 16.16 -1.74
CA GLY A 347 11.33 16.76 -1.39
C GLY A 347 10.12 15.83 -1.59
N VAL A 348 10.32 14.61 -2.07
CA VAL A 348 9.24 13.63 -2.33
C VAL A 348 9.45 12.36 -1.52
N PHE A 349 10.46 11.57 -1.85
CA PHE A 349 10.74 10.27 -1.22
C PHE A 349 12.21 9.91 -1.36
N VAL A 350 12.95 9.93 -0.26
CA VAL A 350 14.40 9.68 -0.24
C VAL A 350 14.73 8.48 0.62
N GLY A 351 15.74 7.72 0.21
CA GLY A 351 16.28 6.60 0.96
C GLY A 351 17.08 7.08 2.17
N HIS A 352 17.09 6.27 3.22
CA HIS A 352 17.91 6.54 4.42
C HIS A 352 19.39 6.18 4.21
N CYS A 353 20.01 6.83 3.24
CA CYS A 353 21.42 6.70 2.91
C CYS A 353 21.97 7.99 2.26
N PRO A 354 23.31 8.14 2.16
CA PRO A 354 23.91 9.18 1.33
C PRO A 354 23.43 9.11 -0.13
N PRO A 355 23.33 10.26 -0.83
CA PRO A 355 23.73 11.59 -0.38
C PRO A 355 22.65 12.36 0.40
N HIS A 356 21.48 11.76 0.66
CA HIS A 356 20.38 12.46 1.36
C HIS A 356 20.66 12.66 2.85
N PHE A 357 21.54 11.82 3.41
CA PHE A 357 22.11 11.96 4.74
C PHE A 357 23.62 12.14 4.62
N ALA A 358 24.22 12.95 5.50
CA ALA A 358 25.66 13.26 5.44
C ALA A 358 26.53 12.01 5.60
N ASP A 359 26.10 11.08 6.46
CA ASP A 359 26.71 9.80 6.74
C ASP A 359 25.64 8.81 7.23
N MET A 360 26.02 7.56 7.48
CA MET A 360 25.07 6.55 7.98
C MET A 360 24.67 6.78 9.43
N ARG A 361 25.46 7.54 10.21
CA ARG A 361 25.05 7.95 11.57
C ARG A 361 23.85 8.88 11.53
N ALA A 362 23.86 9.89 10.67
CA ALA A 362 22.74 10.80 10.45
C ALA A 362 21.48 10.06 9.95
N ALA A 363 21.66 9.05 9.08
CA ALA A 363 20.55 8.21 8.64
C ALA A 363 19.94 7.39 9.79
N VAL A 364 20.77 6.81 10.67
CA VAL A 364 20.32 6.10 11.88
C VAL A 364 19.62 7.04 12.87
N ASP A 365 20.18 8.22 13.11
CA ASP A 365 19.57 9.23 14.00
C ASP A 365 18.17 9.64 13.49
N SER A 366 17.98 9.74 12.16
CA SER A 366 16.67 9.97 11.55
C SER A 366 15.68 8.83 11.80
N VAL A 367 16.13 7.57 11.74
CA VAL A 367 15.30 6.40 12.09
C VAL A 367 14.88 6.44 13.55
N VAL A 368 15.79 6.78 14.46
CA VAL A 368 15.49 6.95 15.89
C VAL A 368 14.50 8.09 16.10
N ALA A 369 14.71 9.23 15.44
CA ALA A 369 13.80 10.37 15.49
C ALA A 369 12.40 10.02 14.97
N ARG A 370 12.28 9.23 13.90
CA ARG A 370 10.98 8.75 13.39
C ARG A 370 10.24 7.88 14.42
N LYS A 371 10.97 7.08 15.20
CA LYS A 371 10.40 6.15 16.19
C LYS A 371 9.95 6.85 17.48
N PHE A 372 10.77 7.77 18.00
CA PHE A 372 10.60 8.37 19.33
C PHE A 372 10.26 9.87 19.31
N GLY A 373 10.50 10.56 18.20
CA GLY A 373 10.17 11.97 18.00
C GLY A 373 8.68 12.21 17.79
N THR A 374 8.30 13.47 17.55
CA THR A 374 6.91 13.88 17.38
C THR A 374 6.19 13.07 16.31
N GLY A 375 5.04 12.47 16.64
CA GLY A 375 4.26 11.63 15.73
C GLY A 375 4.75 10.18 15.65
N GLY A 376 5.92 9.87 16.22
CA GLY A 376 6.47 8.52 16.26
C GLY A 376 5.68 7.58 17.19
N PRO A 377 5.73 6.25 16.95
CA PRO A 377 4.99 5.26 17.74
C PRO A 377 5.32 5.23 19.23
N PHE A 378 6.48 5.72 19.65
CA PHE A 378 6.91 5.67 21.05
C PHE A 378 6.98 7.04 21.72
N ASN A 379 6.41 8.06 21.07
CA ASN A 379 6.29 9.38 21.67
C ASN A 379 5.03 9.47 22.55
N ALA A 380 5.19 10.00 23.76
CA ALA A 380 4.12 10.15 24.74
C ALA A 380 2.93 11.00 24.24
N ALA A 381 3.20 11.99 23.38
CA ALA A 381 2.20 12.88 22.82
C ALA A 381 1.50 12.32 21.57
N THR A 382 1.98 11.19 21.02
CA THR A 382 1.32 10.54 19.88
C THR A 382 0.05 9.84 20.35
N GLY A 383 -1.09 10.13 19.70
CA GLY A 383 -2.36 9.44 19.97
C GLY A 383 -2.25 7.93 19.78
N GLY A 384 -3.19 7.14 20.30
CA GLY A 384 -3.06 5.69 20.31
C GLY A 384 -4.33 4.96 20.71
N PRO A 385 -4.36 3.63 20.55
CA PRO A 385 -5.56 2.84 20.79
C PRO A 385 -5.76 2.50 22.27
N TYR A 386 -4.84 2.89 23.15
CA TYR A 386 -4.82 2.43 24.54
C TYR A 386 -5.51 3.40 25.49
N ARG A 387 -6.11 2.84 26.55
CA ARG A 387 -6.68 3.64 27.65
C ARG A 387 -5.64 4.54 28.33
N GLN A 388 -4.39 4.10 28.39
CA GLN A 388 -3.24 4.83 28.93
C GLN A 388 -2.18 4.99 27.84
N THR A 389 -2.57 5.61 26.71
CA THR A 389 -1.72 5.73 25.52
C THR A 389 -0.37 6.37 25.85
N GLU A 390 -0.38 7.50 26.56
CA GLU A 390 0.85 8.21 26.95
C GLU A 390 1.83 7.26 27.65
N THR A 391 1.36 6.56 28.69
CA THR A 391 2.14 5.62 29.49
C THR A 391 2.69 4.44 28.69
N ILE A 392 1.87 3.87 27.80
CA ILE A 392 2.28 2.69 26.99
C ILE A 392 3.29 3.10 25.91
N ARG A 393 3.09 4.23 25.24
CA ARG A 393 4.03 4.68 24.22
C ARG A 393 5.37 5.08 24.83
N SER A 394 5.36 5.80 25.95
CA SER A 394 6.57 6.25 26.63
C SER A 394 7.32 5.14 27.38
N SER A 395 6.73 3.95 27.56
CA SER A 395 7.39 2.82 28.21
C SER A 395 8.22 1.96 27.26
N ALA A 396 8.27 2.30 25.97
CA ALA A 396 9.12 1.60 25.02
C ALA A 396 10.59 1.71 25.40
N ALA A 397 11.34 0.62 25.21
CA ALA A 397 12.75 0.62 25.50
C ALA A 397 13.42 1.74 24.67
N PRO A 398 14.19 2.64 25.30
CA PRO A 398 14.85 3.71 24.56
C PRO A 398 15.95 3.12 23.66
N PHE A 399 16.28 3.85 22.61
CA PHE A 399 17.50 3.59 21.84
C PHE A 399 18.63 4.46 22.44
N GLY A 400 19.44 3.88 23.32
CA GLY A 400 20.57 4.57 23.94
C GLY A 400 21.73 4.79 22.97
N GLU A 401 22.62 5.73 23.30
CA GLU A 401 23.76 6.11 22.44
C GLU A 401 24.64 4.92 22.03
N GLU A 402 24.86 3.95 22.92
CA GLU A 402 25.65 2.74 22.62
C GLU A 402 25.00 1.90 21.52
N ALA A 403 23.67 1.73 21.56
CA ALA A 403 22.93 1.01 20.53
C ALA A 403 22.90 1.78 19.21
N ILE A 404 22.71 3.11 19.25
CA ILE A 404 22.77 3.98 18.07
C ILE A 404 24.14 3.84 17.40
N ALA A 405 25.22 3.96 18.17
CA ALA A 405 26.58 3.85 17.69
C ALA A 405 26.88 2.45 17.11
N CYS A 406 26.35 1.38 17.69
CA CYS A 406 26.48 0.02 17.16
C CYS A 406 25.84 -0.11 15.78
N VAL A 407 24.59 0.33 15.62
CA VAL A 407 23.89 0.33 14.32
C VAL A 407 24.63 1.20 13.30
N ALA A 408 25.03 2.42 13.68
CA ALA A 408 25.76 3.33 12.82
C ALA A 408 27.11 2.77 12.37
N THR A 409 27.82 2.04 13.25
CA THR A 409 29.10 1.39 12.91
C THR A 409 28.91 0.35 11.82
N MET A 410 27.93 -0.54 11.96
CA MET A 410 27.63 -1.54 10.93
C MET A 410 27.19 -0.89 9.61
N ALA A 411 26.29 0.09 9.69
CA ALA A 411 25.78 0.78 8.50
C ALA A 411 26.89 1.57 7.77
N GLN A 412 27.77 2.26 8.51
CA GLN A 412 28.88 3.01 7.95
C GLN A 412 29.91 2.07 7.30
N HIS A 413 30.25 0.94 7.92
CA HIS A 413 31.11 -0.08 7.30
C HIS A 413 30.58 -0.54 5.94
N ILE A 414 29.26 -0.78 5.85
CA ILE A 414 28.62 -1.17 4.60
C ILE A 414 28.79 -0.05 3.55
N PHE A 415 28.49 1.20 3.92
CA PHE A 415 28.64 2.32 3.00
C PHE A 415 30.10 2.52 2.54
N ASP A 416 31.06 2.49 3.46
CA ASP A 416 32.48 2.71 3.17
C ASP A 416 33.08 1.59 2.32
N THR A 417 32.68 0.34 2.58
CA THR A 417 33.17 -0.84 1.85
C THR A 417 32.61 -0.91 0.43
N PHE A 418 31.31 -0.63 0.25
CA PHE A 418 30.60 -0.87 -1.01
C PHE A 418 30.32 0.41 -1.82
N GLY A 419 30.59 1.59 -1.26
CA GLY A 419 30.28 2.89 -1.87
C GLY A 419 28.77 3.18 -1.99
N ARG A 420 27.95 2.39 -1.30
CA ARG A 420 26.48 2.47 -1.31
C ARG A 420 25.89 1.79 -0.08
N PHE A 421 24.65 2.14 0.24
CA PHE A 421 23.87 1.45 1.27
C PHE A 421 22.42 1.26 0.80
N PRO A 422 21.85 0.04 0.88
CA PRO A 422 22.50 -1.24 1.24
C PRO A 422 23.51 -1.72 0.19
N ALA A 423 24.32 -2.73 0.53
CA ALA A 423 25.41 -3.24 -0.32
C ALA A 423 24.91 -4.02 -1.54
N THR A 424 24.09 -5.05 -1.31
CA THR A 424 23.72 -6.08 -2.29
C THR A 424 22.29 -5.93 -2.81
N VAL A 425 21.46 -5.15 -2.11
CA VAL A 425 20.06 -4.85 -2.48
C VAL A 425 19.88 -3.35 -2.76
N PRO A 426 18.84 -2.93 -3.50
CA PRO A 426 18.65 -1.51 -3.81
C PRO A 426 18.30 -0.68 -2.56
N ALA A 427 18.60 0.62 -2.56
CA ALA A 427 18.12 1.53 -1.51
C ALA A 427 16.63 1.85 -1.67
N ILE A 428 16.19 2.05 -2.91
CA ILE A 428 14.79 2.25 -3.28
C ILE A 428 14.28 1.03 -4.06
N PHE A 429 13.22 0.41 -3.58
CA PHE A 429 12.67 -0.81 -4.16
C PHE A 429 11.26 -0.59 -4.73
N THR A 430 11.04 -1.04 -5.96
CA THR A 430 9.71 -1.22 -6.56
C THR A 430 9.75 -2.44 -7.47
N LEU A 431 8.65 -3.19 -7.53
CA LEU A 431 8.57 -4.42 -8.33
C LEU A 431 7.13 -4.73 -8.71
N MET A 432 6.24 -4.78 -7.71
CA MET A 432 4.86 -5.21 -7.89
C MET A 432 3.94 -4.02 -8.09
N TYR A 433 3.31 -3.93 -9.26
CA TYR A 433 2.35 -2.89 -9.61
C TYR A 433 0.92 -3.41 -9.54
N LEU A 434 -0.05 -2.50 -9.41
CA LEU A 434 -1.47 -2.79 -9.59
C LEU A 434 -2.02 -1.86 -10.66
N GLN A 435 -2.61 -2.44 -11.71
CA GLN A 435 -3.39 -1.66 -12.67
C GLN A 435 -4.87 -1.87 -12.43
N ALA A 436 -5.63 -0.79 -12.53
CA ALA A 436 -7.09 -0.78 -12.55
C ALA A 436 -7.59 -0.07 -13.81
N HIS A 437 -8.70 -0.54 -14.37
CA HIS A 437 -9.32 0.07 -15.55
C HIS A 437 -10.81 -0.28 -15.64
N GLN A 438 -11.53 0.50 -16.43
CA GLN A 438 -12.87 0.17 -16.87
C GLN A 438 -12.83 -1.06 -17.78
N LEU A 439 -13.45 -2.17 -17.35
CA LEU A 439 -13.39 -3.44 -18.07
C LEU A 439 -14.25 -3.38 -19.34
N ASP A 440 -13.76 -3.92 -20.46
CA ASP A 440 -14.61 -4.23 -21.61
C ASP A 440 -15.11 -5.69 -21.50
N THR A 441 -16.36 -5.86 -21.08
CA THR A 441 -16.97 -7.19 -20.97
C THR A 441 -17.20 -7.85 -22.33
N GLY A 442 -17.28 -7.08 -23.42
CA GLY A 442 -17.51 -7.59 -24.76
C GLY A 442 -16.39 -8.52 -25.26
N PHE A 443 -15.14 -8.26 -24.86
CA PHE A 443 -14.02 -9.17 -25.11
C PHE A 443 -14.28 -10.55 -24.48
N TYR A 444 -14.75 -10.56 -23.24
CA TYR A 444 -15.00 -11.78 -22.50
C TYR A 444 -16.24 -12.52 -23.00
N ASP A 445 -17.29 -11.80 -23.37
CA ASP A 445 -18.51 -12.38 -23.95
C ASP A 445 -18.23 -13.03 -25.32
N THR A 446 -17.28 -12.48 -26.07
CA THR A 446 -16.88 -13.00 -27.38
C THR A 446 -16.05 -14.28 -27.26
N HIS A 447 -15.10 -14.31 -26.32
CA HIS A 447 -14.03 -15.31 -26.32
C HIS A 447 -14.08 -16.33 -25.17
N PHE A 448 -14.87 -16.09 -24.12
CA PHE A 448 -14.89 -16.93 -22.93
C PHE A 448 -16.26 -17.55 -22.68
N ALA A 449 -16.27 -18.67 -21.96
CA ALA A 449 -17.50 -19.26 -21.46
C ALA A 449 -18.18 -18.35 -20.40
N PRO A 450 -19.50 -18.51 -20.15
CA PRO A 450 -20.20 -17.80 -19.09
C PRO A 450 -19.49 -17.90 -17.73
N GLY A 451 -19.43 -16.80 -16.99
CA GLY A 451 -18.75 -16.71 -15.68
C GLY A 451 -17.29 -16.23 -15.72
N SER A 452 -16.82 -15.75 -16.87
CA SER A 452 -15.47 -15.17 -17.05
C SER A 452 -15.25 -13.85 -16.28
N TYR A 453 -16.33 -13.15 -15.94
CA TYR A 453 -16.35 -12.01 -15.03
C TYR A 453 -17.53 -12.09 -14.04
N LEU A 454 -17.46 -11.30 -12.97
CA LEU A 454 -18.46 -11.30 -11.89
C LEU A 454 -19.63 -10.38 -12.22
N ARG A 455 -20.77 -10.56 -11.54
CA ARG A 455 -21.94 -9.68 -11.66
C ARG A 455 -21.58 -8.20 -11.49
N THR A 456 -20.67 -7.89 -10.57
CA THR A 456 -20.16 -6.52 -10.34
C THR A 456 -19.58 -5.88 -11.59
N HIS A 457 -18.91 -6.66 -12.45
CA HIS A 457 -18.33 -6.16 -13.70
C HIS A 457 -19.41 -5.97 -14.77
N ALA A 458 -20.37 -6.92 -14.85
CA ALA A 458 -21.50 -6.85 -15.79
C ALA A 458 -22.36 -5.60 -15.57
N GLU A 459 -22.57 -5.23 -14.30
CA GLU A 459 -23.44 -4.14 -13.89
C GLU A 459 -22.69 -2.84 -13.60
N HIS A 460 -21.35 -2.82 -13.76
CA HIS A 460 -20.48 -1.72 -13.35
C HIS A 460 -20.96 -0.37 -13.90
N ASP A 461 -21.12 -0.28 -15.22
CA ASP A 461 -21.51 0.95 -15.91
C ASP A 461 -22.89 1.48 -15.49
N ALA A 462 -23.80 0.60 -15.04
CA ALA A 462 -25.12 1.02 -14.57
C ALA A 462 -25.07 1.48 -13.11
N ASN A 463 -24.19 0.88 -12.32
CA ASN A 463 -24.14 1.05 -10.88
C ASN A 463 -23.25 2.23 -10.43
N TRP A 464 -22.25 2.62 -11.23
CA TRP A 464 -21.28 3.68 -10.90
C TRP A 464 -21.51 5.03 -11.60
N ARG A 465 -22.61 5.16 -12.36
CA ARG A 465 -23.02 6.42 -13.02
C ARG A 465 -23.53 7.49 -12.06
#